data_AF-A0A151QMM6-F1
#
_entry.id   AF-A0A151QMM6-F1
#
_cell.length_a   1.000
_cell.length_b   1.000
_cell.length_c   1.000
_cell.angle_alpha   90.00
_cell.angle_beta   90.00
_cell.angle_gamma   90.00
#
_symmetry.space_group_name_H-M   'P 1'
#
loop_
_entity.id
_entity.type
_entity.pdbx_description
1 polymer ?
#
loop_
_entity_poly.entity_id
_entity_poly.type
_entity_poly.pdbx_seq_one_letter_code
_entity_poly.pdbx_strand_id
1 'polypeptide(L)' 'KDISGIRKLIGESLYEYWERFKRLCASCPHHQIFEQLLLQYFYEGLNIMDRSMIDVASGGALGDMTPASARG' A
#
# COMPACT_ATOMS: atom_id res chain seq x y z
N LYS A 1 3.97 11.34 15.34
CA LYS A 1 4.38 10.66 14.09
C LYS A 1 3.12 10.37 13.32
N ASP A 2 2.83 11.17 12.31
CA ASP A 2 1.59 11.09 11.55
C ASP A 2 1.57 9.89 10.60
N ILE A 3 0.41 9.24 10.50
CA ILE A 3 0.16 8.11 9.60
C ILE A 3 0.29 8.54 8.13
N SER A 4 0.04 9.82 7.82
CA SER A 4 0.05 10.41 6.47
C SER A 4 1.39 10.32 5.72
N GLY A 5 2.48 9.90 6.36
CA GLY A 5 3.82 9.84 5.76
C GLY A 5 4.48 8.47 5.80
N ILE A 6 3.77 7.41 6.18
CA ILE A 6 4.36 6.07 6.31
C ILE A 6 4.54 5.43 4.91
N ARG A 7 5.80 5.17 4.54
CA ARG A 7 6.16 4.47 3.31
C ARG A 7 6.90 3.17 3.62
N LYS A 8 6.65 2.15 2.80
CA LYS A 8 7.37 0.88 2.87
C LYS A 8 8.84 1.11 2.59
N LEU A 9 9.70 0.62 3.46
CA LEU A 9 11.15 0.76 3.27
C LEU A 9 11.67 -0.25 2.24
N ILE A 10 12.80 0.08 1.61
CA ILE A 10 13.48 -0.82 0.67
C ILE A 10 13.98 -2.04 1.46
N GLY A 11 13.49 -3.22 1.10
CA GLY A 11 13.80 -4.48 1.80
C GLY A 11 12.87 -4.84 2.96
N GLU A 12 11.94 -3.94 3.34
CA GLU A 12 10.92 -4.25 4.34
C GLU A 12 9.83 -5.14 3.73
N SER A 13 9.40 -6.15 4.48
CA SER A 13 8.30 -7.02 4.06
C SER A 13 6.95 -6.30 4.21
N LEU A 14 5.96 -6.67 3.38
CA LEU A 14 4.60 -6.12 3.50
C LEU A 14 4.03 -6.29 4.92
N TYR A 15 4.35 -7.42 5.56
CA TYR A 15 3.97 -7.72 6.93
C TYR A 15 4.59 -6.76 7.96
N GLU A 16 5.90 -6.48 7.86
CA GLU A 16 6.57 -5.54 8.76
C GLU A 16 6.04 -4.12 8.59
N TYR A 17 5.81 -3.71 7.34
CA TYR A 17 5.17 -2.43 7.01
C TYR A 17 3.77 -2.33 7.63
N TRP A 18 2.95 -3.39 7.51
CA TRP A 18 1.62 -3.48 8.11
C TRP A 18 1.66 -3.42 9.65
N GLU A 19 2.63 -4.07 10.30
CA GLU A 19 2.80 -3.95 11.74
C GLU A 19 3.15 -2.53 12.19
N ARG A 20 4.03 -1.84 11.47
CA ARG A 20 4.37 -0.44 11.74
C ARG A 20 3.15 0.46 11.54
N PHE A 21 2.37 0.22 10.50
CA PHE A 21 1.12 0.92 10.22
C PHE A 21 0.11 0.75 11.38
N LYS A 22 -0.13 -0.48 11.81
CA LYS A 22 -1.01 -0.79 12.96
C LYS A 22 -0.55 -0.13 14.25
N ARG A 23 0.76 -0.09 14.53
CA ARG A 23 1.31 0.59 15.71
C ARG A 23 1.09 2.10 15.69
N LEU A 24 1.21 2.73 14.52
CA LEU A 24 0.86 4.16 14.37
C LEU A 24 -0.64 4.38 14.55
N CYS A 25 -1.48 3.49 13.98
CA CYS A 25 -2.92 3.55 14.15
C CYS A 25 -3.34 3.40 15.62
N ALA A 26 -2.75 2.47 16.36
CA ALA A 26 -3.01 2.25 17.79
C ALA A 26 -2.58 3.45 18.66
N SER A 27 -1.65 4.29 18.18
CA SER A 27 -1.21 5.48 18.87
C SER A 27 -2.12 6.71 18.67
N CYS A 28 -3.14 6.62 17.81
CA CYS A 28 -4.14 7.67 17.58
C CYS A 28 -5.39 7.39 18.43
N PRO A 29 -5.60 8.04 19.60
CA PRO A 29 -6.64 7.64 20.55
C PRO A 29 -8.05 8.15 20.21
N HIS A 30 -8.29 8.71 19.03
CA HIS A 30 -9.55 9.38 18.72
C HIS A 30 -10.37 8.60 17.70
N HIS A 31 -11.36 7.89 18.23
CA HIS A 31 -12.68 7.60 17.67
C HIS A 31 -12.83 7.73 16.15
N GLN A 32 -12.92 6.59 15.45
CA GLN A 32 -13.50 6.46 14.11
C GLN A 32 -12.78 7.18 12.96
N ILE A 33 -11.46 7.37 13.04
CA ILE A 33 -10.70 7.85 11.87
C ILE A 33 -10.63 6.74 10.82
N PHE A 34 -11.66 6.72 9.97
CA PHE A 34 -11.67 6.32 8.57
C PHE A 34 -10.79 5.12 8.21
N GLU A 35 -11.29 3.90 8.42
CA GLU A 35 -10.68 2.68 7.84
C GLU A 35 -10.40 2.84 6.34
N GLN A 36 -11.26 3.57 5.62
CA GLN A 36 -11.04 3.93 4.21
C GLN A 36 -9.84 4.87 4.00
N LEU A 37 -9.63 5.88 4.86
CA LEU A 37 -8.49 6.79 4.75
C LEU A 37 -7.19 6.09 5.16
N LEU A 38 -7.27 5.18 6.15
CA LEU A 38 -6.16 4.31 6.52
C LEU A 38 -5.78 3.38 5.36
N LEU A 39 -6.76 2.79 4.69
CA LEU A 39 -6.53 1.97 3.50
C LEU A 39 -5.92 2.80 2.37
N GLN A 40 -6.38 4.04 2.18
CA GLN A 40 -5.81 4.98 1.21
C GLN A 40 -4.33 5.26 1.52
N TYR A 41 -3.99 5.61 2.76
CA TYR A 41 -2.60 5.86 3.17
C TYR A 41 -1.72 4.61 3.10
N PHE A 42 -2.27 3.45 3.46
CA PHE A 42 -1.58 2.17 3.33
C PHE A 42 -1.26 1.90 1.86
N TYR A 43 -2.25 2.00 0.97
CA TYR A 43 -2.07 1.81 -0.47
C TYR A 43 -1.09 2.84 -1.05
N GLU A 44 -1.20 4.12 -0.66
CA GLU A 44 -0.28 5.17 -1.07
C GLU A 44 1.17 4.97 -0.57
N GLY A 45 1.36 4.31 0.57
CA GLY A 45 2.68 4.01 1.11
C GLY A 45 3.35 2.77 0.52
N LEU A 46 2.63 1.96 -0.27
CA LEU A 46 3.16 0.79 -0.97
C LEU A 46 3.91 1.16 -2.25
N ASN A 47 4.87 0.31 -2.61
CA ASN A 47 5.54 0.38 -3.90
C ASN A 47 4.60 -0.07 -5.02
N ILE A 48 4.91 0.37 -6.24
CA ILE A 48 4.13 0.06 -7.46
C ILE A 48 3.91 -1.45 -7.62
N MET A 49 4.93 -2.27 -7.34
CA MET A 49 4.79 -3.73 -7.44
C MET A 49 3.84 -4.32 -6.39
N ASP A 50 3.90 -3.83 -5.15
CA ASP A 50 3.01 -4.29 -4.08
C ASP A 50 1.56 -3.86 -4.36
N ARG A 51 1.35 -2.64 -4.88
CA ARG A 51 0.03 -2.16 -5.33
C ARG A 51 -0.52 -3.01 -6.47
N SER A 52 0.29 -3.26 -7.50
CA SER A 52 -0.08 -4.10 -8.62
C SER A 52 -0.45 -5.52 -8.17
N MET A 53 0.30 -6.11 -7.24
CA MET A 53 -0.05 -7.42 -6.69
C MET A 53 -1.40 -7.41 -5.95
N ILE A 54 -1.70 -6.36 -5.19
CA ILE A 54 -2.99 -6.20 -4.50
C ILE A 54 -4.13 -6.02 -5.49
N ASP A 55 -3.96 -5.20 -6.53
CA ASP A 55 -4.98 -4.98 -7.55
C ASP A 55 -5.33 -6.30 -8.24
N VAL A 56 -4.30 -7.10 -8.59
CA VAL A 56 -4.45 -8.42 -9.19
C VAL A 56 -5.16 -9.40 -8.25
N ALA A 57 -4.76 -9.45 -6.97
CA ALA A 57 -5.39 -10.30 -5.97
C ALA A 57 -6.84 -9.89 -5.65
N SER A 58 -7.17 -8.61 -5.80
CA SER A 58 -8.52 -8.04 -5.63
C SER A 58 -9.43 -8.30 -6.84
N GLY A 59 -8.90 -8.87 -7.93
CA GLY A 59 -9.65 -9.11 -9.17
C GLY A 59 -9.67 -7.94 -10.14
N GLY A 60 -8.88 -6.89 -9.87
CA GLY A 60 -8.57 -5.82 -10.82
C GLY A 60 -7.55 -6.32 -11.83
N ALA A 61 -7.91 -6.22 -13.11
CA ALA A 61 -7.18 -6.80 -14.23
C ALA A 61 -5.66 -6.59 -14.17
N LEU A 62 -4.92 -7.68 -14.36
CA LEU A 62 -3.59 -7.65 -14.99
C LEU A 62 -3.75 -6.98 -16.36
N GLY A 63 -3.69 -5.66 -16.37
CA GLY A 63 -3.84 -4.85 -17.57
C GLY A 63 -2.74 -3.80 -17.64
N ASP A 64 -1.48 -4.19 -17.41
CA ASP A 64 -0.31 -3.65 -18.12
C ASP A 64 0.99 -4.33 -17.64
N MET A 65 1.14 -5.62 -17.96
CA MET A 65 2.45 -6.28 -17.97
C MET A 65 2.93 -6.48 -19.41
N THR A 66 3.05 -5.41 -20.20
CA THR A 66 3.86 -5.49 -21.42
C THR A 66 4.66 -4.21 -21.69
N PRO A 67 5.95 -4.15 -21.29
CA PRO A 67 6.92 -3.29 -21.95
C PRO A 67 7.56 -4.08 -23.10
N ALA A 68 6.80 -4.42 -24.16
CA ALA A 68 7.35 -5.08 -25.34
C ALA A 68 6.37 -5.11 -26.52
N SER A 69 6.32 -4.03 -27.29
CA SER A 69 6.24 -4.18 -28.75
C SER A 69 7.11 -3.12 -29.40
N ALA A 70 8.41 -3.38 -29.40
CA ALA A 70 9.26 -2.91 -30.47
C ALA A 70 8.80 -3.56 -31.79
N ARG A 71 8.78 -2.74 -32.84
CA ARG A 71 8.61 -3.06 -34.28
C ARG A 71 7.17 -3.17 -34.83
N GLY A 72 6.89 -2.20 -35.68
CA GLY A 72 5.92 -2.20 -36.78
C GLY A 72 6.25 -1.00 -37.66
#